data_AF-A0A6I4WJ58-F1
#
_entry.id   AF-A0A6I4WJ58-F1
#
_cell.length_a   1.000
_cell.length_b   1.000
_cell.length_c   1.000
_cell.angle_alpha   90.00
_cell.angle_beta   90.00
_cell.angle_gamma   90.00
#
_symmetry.space_group_name_H-M   'P 1'
#
loop_
_entity.id
_entity.type
_entity.pdbx_description
1 polymer ?
#
loop_
_entity_poly.entity_id
_entity_poly.type
_entity_poly.pdbx_seq_one_letter_code
_entity_poly.pdbx_strand_id
1 'polypeptide(L)'
;MPLAPVPVVHPAVTLRAPDGSDVEIDVGMADLIRALWDSGYQTEMCCQDAGALLAAGGARIPPDQWARYGAFYAGFAWIRSPIGDMQRLVKNAGPLWDARWSARVPLTPDGPRTFASVHFPAEQIPDLTEVITRT
;
A
#
# COMPACT_ATOMS: atom_id res chain seq x y z
N MET A 1 -17.11 1.28 18.89
CA MET A 1 -16.84 2.62 18.33
C MET A 1 -16.87 2.50 16.81
N PRO A 2 -17.61 3.37 16.10
CA PRO A 2 -17.44 3.50 14.66
C PRO A 2 -15.99 3.91 14.38
N LEU A 3 -15.48 3.48 13.23
CA LEU A 3 -14.13 3.86 12.80
C LEU A 3 -14.16 5.34 12.44
N ALA A 4 -13.24 6.11 13.01
CA ALA A 4 -12.96 7.43 12.47
C ALA A 4 -12.55 7.25 10.99
N PRO A 5 -13.00 8.16 10.10
CA PRO A 5 -12.54 8.15 8.73
C PRO A 5 -11.01 8.24 8.68
N VAL A 6 -10.40 7.53 7.74
CA VAL A 6 -8.95 7.59 7.52
C VAL A 6 -8.60 9.03 7.14
N PRO A 7 -7.60 9.66 7.76
CA PRO A 7 -7.23 11.04 7.48
C PRO A 7 -6.69 11.16 6.05
N VAL A 8 -7.10 12.21 5.34
CA VAL A 8 -6.52 12.59 4.06
C VAL A 8 -5.22 13.34 4.34
N VAL A 9 -4.09 12.73 3.97
CA VAL A 9 -2.74 13.27 4.23
C VAL A 9 -1.99 13.67 2.96
N HIS A 10 -2.50 13.28 1.78
CA HIS A 10 -1.91 13.59 0.47
C HIS A 10 -2.99 14.07 -0.51
N PRO A 11 -2.61 14.82 -1.56
CA PRO A 11 -3.47 15.03 -2.71
C PRO A 11 -3.84 13.69 -3.36
N ALA A 12 -5.10 13.54 -3.74
CA ALA A 12 -5.61 12.35 -4.40
C ALA A 12 -6.13 12.67 -5.81
N VAL A 13 -6.15 11.65 -6.66
CA VAL A 13 -6.78 11.65 -7.98
C VAL A 13 -7.80 10.52 -8.05
N THR A 14 -8.90 10.75 -8.76
CA THR A 14 -9.90 9.71 -9.00
C THR A 14 -9.46 8.80 -10.14
N LEU A 15 -9.41 7.49 -9.88
CA LEU A 15 -9.19 6.46 -10.88
C LEU A 15 -10.42 5.54 -10.96
N ARG A 16 -10.66 4.99 -12.16
CA ARG A 16 -11.65 3.93 -12.37
C ARG A 16 -11.03 2.58 -12.02
N ALA A 17 -11.52 1.92 -10.98
CA ALA A 17 -11.09 0.58 -10.59
C ALA A 17 -11.60 -0.49 -11.58
N PRO A 18 -11.01 -1.71 -11.59
CA PRO A 18 -11.42 -2.79 -12.51
C PRO A 18 -12.88 -3.23 -12.36
N ASP A 19 -13.47 -3.06 -11.17
CA ASP A 19 -14.89 -3.34 -10.92
C ASP A 19 -15.82 -2.23 -11.44
N GLY A 20 -15.26 -1.18 -12.05
CA GLY A 20 -15.99 -0.03 -12.54
C GLY A 20 -16.41 0.95 -11.45
N SER A 21 -15.85 0.90 -10.24
CA SER A 21 -16.03 1.96 -9.25
C SER A 21 -15.03 3.10 -9.46
N ASP A 22 -15.38 4.31 -9.02
CA ASP A 22 -14.45 5.45 -8.95
C ASP A 22 -13.86 5.49 -7.54
N VAL A 23 -12.53 5.53 -7.44
CA VAL A 23 -11.81 5.53 -6.15
C VAL A 23 -10.74 6.61 -6.14
N GLU A 24 -10.55 7.24 -4.98
CA GLU A 24 -9.48 8.22 -4.75
C GLU A 24 -8.17 7.50 -4.41
N ILE A 25 -7.11 7.84 -5.12
CA ILE A 25 -5.77 7.28 -4.95
C ILE A 25 -4.78 8.43 -4.78
N ASP A 26 -3.85 8.31 -3.84
CA ASP A 26 -2.74 9.24 -3.66
C ASP A 26 -2.04 9.50 -5.01
N VAL A 27 -1.83 10.77 -5.37
CA VAL A 27 -1.26 11.14 -6.69
C VAL A 27 0.08 10.43 -6.94
N GLY A 28 0.91 10.27 -5.91
CA GLY A 28 2.18 9.56 -6.02
C GLY A 28 2.07 8.05 -6.25
N MET A 29 0.90 7.44 -6.01
CA MET A 29 0.64 6.02 -6.25
C MET A 29 -0.16 5.75 -7.53
N ALA A 30 -0.76 6.78 -8.12
CA ALA A 30 -1.78 6.63 -9.16
C ALA A 30 -1.30 5.79 -10.36
N ASP A 31 -0.08 6.03 -10.84
CA ASP A 31 0.46 5.29 -11.99
C ASP A 31 0.79 3.84 -11.66
N LEU A 32 1.32 3.57 -10.46
CA LEU A 32 1.57 2.20 -10.01
C LEU A 32 0.28 1.41 -9.84
N ILE A 33 -0.74 2.00 -9.22
CA ILE A 33 -2.04 1.36 -9.02
C ILE A 33 -2.71 1.06 -10.36
N ARG A 34 -2.63 2.00 -11.32
CA ARG A 34 -3.12 1.76 -12.69
C ARG A 34 -2.37 0.60 -13.35
N ALA A 35 -1.04 0.58 -13.30
CA ALA A 35 -0.23 -0.49 -13.87
C ALA A 35 -0.55 -1.86 -13.25
N LEU A 36 -0.76 -1.92 -11.93
CA LEU A 36 -1.19 -3.13 -11.23
C LEU A 36 -2.56 -3.59 -11.74
N TRP A 37 -3.54 -2.71 -11.84
CA TRP A 37 -4.88 -3.05 -12.33
C TRP A 37 -4.87 -3.51 -13.79
N ASP A 38 -4.14 -2.81 -14.66
CA ASP A 38 -3.99 -3.19 -16.07
C ASP A 38 -3.32 -4.57 -16.23
N SER A 39 -2.46 -4.93 -15.26
CA SER A 39 -1.79 -6.25 -15.17
C SER A 39 -2.62 -7.30 -14.40
N GLY A 40 -3.90 -7.02 -14.15
CA GLY A 40 -4.86 -7.93 -13.53
C GLY A 40 -4.64 -8.18 -12.04
N TYR A 41 -3.98 -7.27 -11.31
CA TYR A 41 -3.87 -7.35 -9.85
C TYR A 41 -5.10 -6.75 -9.17
N GLN A 42 -5.51 -7.33 -8.05
CA GLN A 42 -6.43 -6.67 -7.13
C GLN A 42 -5.66 -5.88 -6.06
N THR A 43 -6.17 -4.70 -5.71
CA THR A 43 -5.66 -3.88 -4.60
C THR A 43 -6.80 -3.46 -3.69
N GLU A 44 -6.57 -3.43 -2.39
CA GLU A 44 -7.59 -3.04 -1.41
C GLU A 44 -7.32 -1.66 -0.80
N MET A 45 -6.05 -1.34 -0.52
CA MET A 45 -5.65 -0.05 0.03
C MET A 45 -4.21 0.25 -0.42
N CYS A 46 -3.88 1.53 -0.52
CA CYS A 46 -2.51 1.97 -0.74
C CYS A 46 -2.26 3.33 -0.08
N CYS A 47 -0.99 3.70 0.06
CA CYS A 47 -0.57 5.04 0.46
C CYS A 47 0.81 5.35 -0.11
N GLN A 48 1.03 6.58 -0.59
CA GLN A 48 2.34 7.02 -1.08
C GLN A 48 3.37 7.21 0.05
N ASP A 49 2.90 7.52 1.27
CA ASP A 49 3.74 7.63 2.48
C ASP A 49 2.96 7.12 3.71
N ALA A 50 3.25 5.87 4.08
CA ALA A 50 2.66 5.22 5.24
C ALA A 50 3.03 5.92 6.56
N GLY A 51 4.20 6.54 6.64
CA GLY A 51 4.63 7.30 7.82
C GLY A 51 3.74 8.51 8.07
N ALA A 52 3.46 9.30 7.03
CA ALA A 52 2.55 10.44 7.10
C ALA A 52 1.14 10.01 7.52
N LEU A 53 0.63 8.92 6.94
CA LEU A 53 -0.67 8.35 7.29
C LEU A 53 -0.73 7.91 8.77
N LEU A 54 0.31 7.24 9.25
CA LEU A 54 0.38 6.75 10.63
C LEU A 54 0.50 7.90 11.64
N ALA A 55 1.29 8.93 11.33
CA ALA A 55 1.42 10.12 12.16
C ALA A 55 0.08 10.86 12.32
N ALA A 56 -0.78 10.81 11.30
CA ALA A 56 -2.13 11.39 11.33
C ALA A 56 -3.19 10.50 11.99
N GLY A 57 -2.84 9.30 12.44
CA GLY A 57 -3.78 8.36 13.06
C GLY A 57 -4.55 7.47 12.09
N GLY A 58 -4.03 7.26 10.88
CA GLY A 58 -4.66 6.43 9.85
C GLY A 58 -4.60 4.92 10.08
N ALA A 59 -4.12 4.46 11.24
CA ALA A 59 -4.12 3.06 11.63
C ALA A 59 -4.71 2.84 13.03
N ARG A 60 -5.16 1.60 13.26
CA ARG A 60 -5.69 1.16 14.56
C ARG A 60 -4.57 0.82 15.54
N ILE A 61 -3.75 1.81 15.86
CA ILE A 61 -2.73 1.74 16.90
C ILE A 61 -3.02 2.82 17.96
N PRO A 62 -2.60 2.62 19.22
CA PRO A 62 -2.79 3.60 20.28
C PRO A 62 -2.26 5.00 19.89
N PRO A 63 -2.97 6.10 20.19
CA PRO A 63 -2.58 7.45 19.77
C PRO A 63 -1.18 7.89 20.21
N ASP A 64 -0.73 7.45 21.39
CA ASP A 64 0.60 7.69 21.94
C ASP A 64 1.72 7.03 21.11
N GLN A 65 1.38 6.12 20.19
CA GLN A 65 2.32 5.42 19.33
C GLN A 65 2.40 6.01 17.91
N TRP A 66 1.46 6.88 17.51
CA TRP A 66 1.37 7.41 16.14
C TRP A 66 2.66 8.07 15.68
N ALA A 67 3.25 8.95 16.48
CA ALA A 67 4.49 9.64 16.13
C ALA A 67 5.66 8.67 15.93
N ARG A 68 5.79 7.66 16.80
CA ARG A 68 6.86 6.66 16.70
C ARG A 68 6.75 5.82 15.44
N TYR A 69 5.56 5.31 15.14
CA TYR A 69 5.36 4.49 13.94
C TYR A 69 5.39 5.33 12.66
N GLY A 70 4.88 6.57 12.71
CA GLY A 70 4.99 7.53 11.63
C GLY A 70 6.45 7.78 11.25
N ALA A 71 7.31 8.02 12.24
CA ALA A 71 8.74 8.19 12.01
C ALA A 71 9.42 6.92 11.45
N PHE A 72 9.03 5.73 11.92
CA PHE A 72 9.58 4.46 11.44
C PHE A 72 9.25 4.18 9.96
N TYR A 73 8.04 4.52 9.52
CA TYR A 73 7.58 4.31 8.15
C TYR A 73 7.67 5.56 7.25
N ALA A 74 8.33 6.62 7.71
CA ALA A 74 8.53 7.81 6.91
C ALA A 74 9.30 7.46 5.62
N GLY A 75 8.79 7.91 4.47
CA GLY A 75 9.38 7.59 3.17
C GLY A 75 9.10 6.17 2.67
N PHE A 76 8.22 5.40 3.33
CA PHE A 76 7.75 4.11 2.82
C PHE A 76 6.37 4.24 2.17
N ALA A 77 6.24 3.77 0.94
CA ALA A 77 4.95 3.48 0.35
C ALA A 77 4.38 2.17 0.93
N TRP A 78 3.07 2.02 0.84
CA TRP A 78 2.35 0.83 1.33
C TRP A 78 1.28 0.39 0.36
N ILE A 79 1.17 -0.92 0.12
CA ILE A 79 0.09 -1.56 -0.62
C ILE A 79 -0.48 -2.72 0.19
N ARG A 80 -1.80 -2.86 0.16
CA ARG A 80 -2.55 -4.02 0.65
C ARG A 80 -3.33 -4.66 -0.50
N SER A 81 -3.18 -5.97 -0.65
CA SER A 81 -3.82 -6.77 -1.71
C SER A 81 -4.12 -8.18 -1.21
N PRO A 82 -5.00 -8.94 -1.90
CA PRO A 82 -5.14 -10.38 -1.68
C PRO A 82 -3.78 -11.10 -1.74
N ILE A 83 -3.62 -12.17 -0.94
CA ILE A 83 -2.32 -12.85 -0.80
C ILE A 83 -1.74 -13.31 -2.15
N GLY A 84 -2.57 -13.86 -3.05
CA GLY A 84 -2.10 -14.33 -4.36
C GLY A 84 -1.51 -13.22 -5.22
N ASP A 85 -2.16 -12.05 -5.26
CA ASP A 85 -1.66 -10.87 -5.95
C ASP A 85 -0.40 -10.30 -5.29
N MET A 86 -0.35 -10.30 -3.95
CA MET A 86 0.85 -9.88 -3.24
C MET A 86 2.04 -10.81 -3.52
N GLN A 87 1.83 -12.12 -3.59
CA GLN A 87 2.88 -13.07 -3.97
C GLN A 87 3.39 -12.80 -5.39
N ARG A 88 2.50 -12.51 -6.33
CA ARG A 88 2.87 -12.14 -7.71
C ARG A 88 3.64 -10.83 -7.73
N LEU A 89 3.24 -9.85 -6.92
CA LEU A 89 3.93 -8.55 -6.78
C LEU A 89 5.34 -8.74 -6.22
N VAL A 90 5.49 -9.46 -5.10
CA VAL A 90 6.80 -9.75 -4.48
C VAL A 90 7.73 -10.48 -5.45
N LYS A 91 7.21 -11.45 -6.20
CA LYS A 91 7.98 -12.17 -7.22
C LYS A 91 8.51 -11.22 -8.30
N ASN A 92 7.64 -10.37 -8.86
CA ASN A 92 8.01 -9.46 -9.95
C ASN A 92 8.93 -8.33 -9.46
N ALA A 93 8.73 -7.84 -8.23
CA ALA A 93 9.58 -6.85 -7.59
C ALA A 93 10.98 -7.36 -7.19
N GLY A 94 11.28 -8.65 -7.37
CA GLY A 94 12.55 -9.27 -6.99
C GLY A 94 13.82 -8.47 -7.35
N PRO A 95 13.93 -7.87 -8.55
CA PRO A 95 15.09 -7.03 -8.91
C PRO A 95 15.23 -5.73 -8.10
N LEU A 96 14.13 -5.20 -7.55
CA LEU A 96 14.10 -3.98 -6.73
C LEU A 96 14.19 -4.28 -5.23
N TRP A 97 14.00 -5.55 -4.86
CA TRP A 97 13.86 -5.98 -3.48
C TRP A 97 15.18 -5.83 -2.74
N ASP A 98 15.16 -5.02 -1.67
CA ASP A 98 16.29 -4.84 -0.75
C ASP A 98 15.85 -5.03 0.71
N ALA A 99 16.76 -4.77 1.65
CA ALA A 99 16.52 -4.94 3.09
C ALA A 99 15.45 -4.01 3.67
N ARG A 100 15.01 -2.98 2.94
CA ARG A 100 13.97 -2.03 3.38
C ARG A 100 12.57 -2.56 3.07
N TRP A 101 12.43 -3.46 2.11
CA TRP A 101 11.14 -4.07 1.78
C TRP A 101 10.64 -4.97 2.91
N SER A 102 9.35 -4.89 3.19
CA SER A 102 8.71 -5.71 4.22
C SER A 102 7.31 -6.15 3.77
N ALA A 103 7.16 -7.43 3.45
CA ALA A 103 5.86 -8.05 3.23
C ALA A 103 5.40 -8.83 4.46
N ARG A 104 4.11 -8.70 4.81
CA ARG A 104 3.50 -9.39 5.95
C ARG A 104 2.07 -9.81 5.67
N VAL A 105 1.68 -10.94 6.26
CA VAL A 105 0.28 -11.39 6.37
C VAL A 105 -0.11 -11.28 7.84
N PRO A 106 -1.05 -10.38 8.21
CA PRO A 106 -1.50 -10.28 9.60
C PRO A 106 -2.20 -11.55 10.08
N LEU A 107 -1.97 -11.94 11.33
CA LEU A 107 -2.67 -13.05 11.98
C LEU A 107 -3.87 -12.53 12.79
N THR A 108 -4.91 -13.36 12.89
CA THR A 108 -6.05 -13.21 13.79
C THR A 108 -6.20 -14.49 14.64
N PRO A 109 -7.09 -14.51 15.65
CA PRO A 109 -7.38 -15.74 16.40
C PRO A 109 -7.84 -16.91 15.53
N ASP A 110 -8.45 -16.63 14.36
CA ASP A 110 -8.99 -17.63 13.44
C ASP A 110 -8.01 -18.01 12.31
N GLY A 111 -6.79 -17.44 12.32
CA GLY A 111 -5.76 -17.71 11.32
C GLY A 111 -5.25 -16.46 10.58
N PRO A 112 -4.46 -16.63 9.51
CA PRO A 112 -4.00 -15.50 8.71
C PRO A 112 -5.17 -14.79 8.02
N ARG A 113 -5.07 -13.47 7.89
CA ARG A 113 -5.94 -12.70 6.99
C ARG A 113 -5.77 -13.17 5.55
N THR A 114 -6.77 -12.93 4.71
CA THR A 114 -6.74 -13.26 3.27
C THR A 114 -6.00 -12.23 2.42
N PHE A 115 -5.57 -11.12 3.03
CA PHE A 115 -4.77 -10.08 2.42
C PHE A 115 -3.38 -10.02 3.04
N ALA A 116 -2.44 -9.51 2.25
CA ALA A 116 -1.10 -9.19 2.67
C ALA A 116 -0.85 -7.68 2.53
N SER A 117 0.20 -7.20 3.17
CA SER A 117 0.68 -5.83 3.07
C SER A 117 2.16 -5.82 2.73
N VAL A 118 2.57 -4.93 1.86
CA VAL A 118 3.99 -4.65 1.59
C VAL A 118 4.29 -3.19 1.85
N HIS A 119 5.39 -2.93 2.56
CA HIS A 119 6.00 -1.60 2.65
C HIS A 119 7.29 -1.62 1.84
N PHE A 120 7.54 -0.56 1.11
CA PHE A 120 8.73 -0.39 0.28
C PHE A 120 9.12 1.08 0.18
N PRO A 121 10.39 1.41 -0.13
CA PRO A 121 10.82 2.80 -0.27
C PRO A 121 9.98 3.54 -1.31
N ALA A 122 9.40 4.69 -0.94
CA ALA A 122 8.52 5.45 -1.82
C ALA A 122 9.25 5.96 -3.08
N GLU A 123 10.56 6.19 -3.00
CA GLU A 123 11.37 6.55 -4.17
C GLU A 123 11.44 5.46 -5.24
N GLN A 124 11.09 4.20 -4.92
CA GLN A 124 11.05 3.08 -5.86
C GLN A 124 9.69 2.89 -6.55
N ILE A 125 8.69 3.74 -6.28
CA ILE A 125 7.38 3.67 -6.96
C ILE A 125 7.53 3.70 -8.50
N PRO A 126 8.33 4.61 -9.11
CA PRO A 126 8.47 4.65 -10.57
C PRO A 126 9.09 3.36 -11.13
N ASP A 127 10.16 2.85 -10.50
CA ASP A 127 10.83 1.62 -10.95
C ASP A 127 9.91 0.40 -10.83
N LEU A 128 9.14 0.30 -9.74
CA LEU A 128 8.15 -0.76 -9.57
C LEU A 128 7.05 -0.67 -10.62
N THR A 129 6.59 0.54 -10.94
CA THR A 129 5.62 0.77 -12.02
C THR A 129 6.15 0.21 -13.35
N GLU A 130 7.41 0.52 -13.70
CA GLU A 130 8.05 0.03 -14.92
C GLU A 130 8.14 -1.50 -14.96
N VAL A 131 8.50 -2.14 -13.84
CA VAL A 131 8.55 -3.60 -13.72
C VAL A 131 7.18 -4.22 -13.97
N ILE A 132 6.13 -3.68 -13.36
CA ILE A 132 4.76 -4.23 -13.49
C ILE A 132 4.22 -4.08 -14.90
N THR A 133 4.43 -2.92 -15.55
CA THR A 133 3.97 -2.70 -16.94
C THR A 133 4.62 -3.65 -17.96
N ARG A 134 5.74 -4.29 -17.62
CA ARG A 134 6.47 -5.22 -18.52
C ARG A 134 6.13 -6.70 -18.30
N THR A 135 5.32 -7.03 -17.30
CA THR A 135 4.92 -8.42 -16.99
C THR A 135 3.62 -8.82 -17.65
#